data_AF-D9HQA0-F1
#
_entry.id   AF-D9HQA0-F1
#
_cell.length_a   1.000
_cell.length_b   1.000
_cell.length_c   1.000
_cell.angle_alpha   90.00
_cell.angle_beta   90.00
_cell.angle_gamma   90.00
#
_symmetry.space_group_name_H-M   'P 1'
#
loop_
_entity.id
_entity.type
_entity.pdbx_description
1 polymer ?
#
loop_
_entity_poly.entity_id
_entity_poly.type
_entity_poly.pdbx_seq_one_letter_code
_entity_poly.pdbx_strand_id
1 'polypeptide(L)'
;MKIFSCIVLLVAVAVVSGDNKPHYDDKDAPELFEKFVKEHNRHYKDEADRKEHYEAFVNSLHQINEANAKSDHATFDITQFSDYTPEELKKTRGLTPH
;
A
#
# COMPACT_ATOMS: atom_id res chain seq x y z
N MET A 1 7.07 -55.82 11.33
CA MET A 1 7.72 -54.53 11.66
C MET A 1 7.37 -53.52 10.57
N LYS A 2 6.64 -52.45 10.91
CA LYS A 2 6.25 -51.39 9.98
C LYS A 2 7.40 -50.38 9.93
N ILE A 3 8.08 -50.30 8.79
CA ILE A 3 9.18 -49.35 8.56
C ILE A 3 8.52 -48.04 8.12
N PHE A 4 8.35 -47.09 9.03
CA PHE A 4 7.89 -45.75 8.68
C PHE A 4 9.02 -45.01 7.96
N SER A 5 8.98 -45.03 6.63
CA SER A 5 9.87 -44.23 5.79
C SER A 5 9.41 -42.78 5.87
N CYS A 6 10.04 -41.98 6.73
CA CYS A 6 9.88 -40.53 6.76
C CYS A 6 10.61 -39.95 5.56
N ILE A 7 9.91 -39.82 4.43
CA ILE A 7 10.36 -39.00 3.30
C ILE A 7 10.26 -37.54 3.74
N VAL A 8 11.40 -36.97 4.16
CA VAL A 8 11.54 -35.53 4.35
C VAL A 8 11.70 -34.91 2.97
N LEU A 9 10.60 -34.41 2.41
CA LEU A 9 10.61 -33.54 1.24
C LEU A 9 11.21 -32.18 1.65
N LEU A 10 12.53 -32.06 1.49
CA LEU A 10 13.22 -30.77 1.53
C LEU A 10 12.83 -29.99 0.27
N VAL A 11 11.77 -29.20 0.38
CA VAL A 11 11.45 -28.19 -0.63
C VAL A 11 12.46 -27.07 -0.45
N ALA A 12 13.48 -27.04 -1.31
CA ALA A 12 14.35 -25.88 -1.44
C ALA A 12 13.51 -24.72 -1.96
N VAL A 13 13.04 -23.85 -1.06
CA VAL A 13 12.50 -22.56 -1.46
C VAL A 13 13.69 -21.74 -1.95
N ALA A 14 13.83 -21.64 -3.27
CA ALA A 14 14.72 -20.66 -3.87
C ALA A 14 14.22 -19.29 -3.42
N VAL A 15 14.94 -18.65 -2.51
CA VAL A 15 14.68 -17.27 -2.12
C VAL A 15 15.02 -16.42 -3.34
N VAL A 16 14.01 -16.05 -4.12
CA VAL A 16 14.14 -15.00 -5.13
C VAL A 16 14.36 -13.70 -4.36
N SER A 17 15.62 -13.30 -4.24
CA SER A 17 16.01 -11.92 -3.92
C SER A 17 15.77 -11.07 -5.16
N GLY A 18 14.50 -10.73 -5.41
CA GLY A 18 14.11 -9.75 -6.41
C GLY A 18 13.32 -8.65 -5.71
N ASP A 19 13.67 -7.39 -5.97
CA ASP A 19 12.94 -6.19 -5.55
C ASP A 19 11.49 -6.22 -6.07
N ASN A 20 10.63 -7.02 -5.45
CA ASN A 20 9.20 -7.09 -5.74
C ASN A 20 8.46 -5.96 -5.02
N LYS A 21 8.93 -4.72 -5.21
CA LYS A 21 8.24 -3.55 -4.64
C LYS A 21 6.96 -3.29 -5.43
N PRO A 22 5.84 -2.97 -4.77
CA PRO A 22 4.61 -2.62 -5.46
C PRO A 22 4.83 -1.46 -6.44
N HIS A 23 4.20 -1.57 -7.60
CA HIS A 23 4.06 -0.49 -8.57
C HIS A 23 2.61 -0.45 -9.04
N TYR A 24 1.93 0.69 -8.85
CA TYR A 24 0.53 0.85 -9.21
C TYR A 24 0.37 1.63 -10.50
N ASP A 25 -0.55 1.20 -11.34
CA ASP A 25 -0.94 1.90 -12.56
C ASP A 25 -2.20 2.73 -12.32
N ASP A 26 -2.28 3.92 -12.90
CA ASP A 26 -3.43 4.83 -12.81
C ASP A 26 -4.73 4.17 -13.27
N LYS A 27 -4.64 3.24 -14.23
CA LYS A 27 -5.81 2.49 -14.74
C LYS A 27 -6.45 1.61 -13.66
N ASP A 28 -5.66 1.18 -12.66
CA ASP A 28 -6.09 0.30 -11.59
C ASP A 28 -6.57 1.10 -10.35
N ALA A 29 -6.32 2.42 -10.32
CA ALA A 29 -6.65 3.28 -9.18
C ALA A 29 -8.12 3.24 -8.74
N PRO A 30 -9.13 3.19 -9.64
CA PRO A 30 -10.53 3.06 -9.22
C PRO A 30 -10.79 1.79 -8.41
N GLU A 31 -10.29 0.64 -8.87
CA GLU A 31 -10.48 -0.65 -8.19
C GLU A 31 -9.71 -0.71 -6.87
N LEU A 32 -8.48 -0.20 -6.87
CA LEU A 32 -7.65 -0.09 -5.66
C LEU A 32 -8.30 0.79 -4.60
N PHE A 33 -8.94 1.90 -5.01
CA PHE A 33 -9.66 2.77 -4.09
C PHE A 33 -10.89 2.09 -3.49
N GLU A 34 -11.70 1.37 -4.27
CA GLU A 34 -12.83 0.59 -3.72
C GLU A 34 -12.37 -0.47 -2.71
N LYS A 35 -11.23 -1.13 -2.99
CA LYS A 35 -10.63 -2.08 -2.06
C LYS A 35 -10.18 -1.37 -0.78
N PHE A 36 -9.46 -0.27 -0.91
CA PHE A 36 -8.98 0.56 0.20
C PHE A 36 -10.13 1.04 1.10
N VAL A 37 -11.23 1.52 0.50
CA VAL A 37 -12.42 1.98 1.23
C VAL A 37 -13.00 0.87 2.10
N LYS A 38 -13.09 -0.35 1.57
CA LYS A 38 -13.57 -1.52 2.31
C LYS A 38 -12.59 -1.98 3.39
N GLU A 39 -11.31 -2.08 3.05
CA GLU A 39 -10.26 -2.59 3.93
C GLU A 39 -10.03 -1.70 5.15
N HIS A 40 -10.10 -0.38 4.96
CA HIS A 40 -9.93 0.61 6.02
C HIS A 40 -11.24 1.20 6.55
N ASN A 41 -12.38 0.61 6.17
CA ASN A 41 -13.73 1.00 6.62
C ASN A 41 -13.98 2.51 6.49
N ARG A 42 -13.63 3.07 5.32
CA ARG A 42 -13.73 4.50 5.04
C ARG A 42 -15.19 4.90 4.82
N HIS A 43 -15.54 6.06 5.37
CA HIS A 43 -16.85 6.67 5.23
C HIS A 43 -16.63 8.13 4.86
N TYR A 44 -17.19 8.55 3.74
CA TYR A 44 -17.11 9.91 3.24
C TYR A 44 -18.45 10.61 3.44
N LYS A 45 -18.41 11.91 3.69
CA LYS A 45 -19.59 12.73 3.98
C LYS A 45 -20.57 12.79 2.80
N ASP A 46 -20.02 12.93 1.60
CA ASP A 46 -20.76 13.06 0.35
C ASP A 46 -19.86 12.72 -0.85
N GLU A 47 -20.40 12.81 -2.07
CA GLU A 47 -19.66 12.49 -3.29
C GLU A 47 -18.48 13.44 -3.55
N ALA A 48 -18.58 14.70 -3.12
CA ALA A 48 -17.49 15.67 -3.30
C ALA A 48 -16.32 15.33 -2.37
N ASP A 49 -16.61 15.01 -1.11
CA ASP A 49 -15.64 14.52 -0.13
C ASP A 49 -14.96 13.24 -0.62
N ARG A 50 -15.76 12.27 -1.11
CA ARG A 50 -15.23 11.04 -1.70
C ARG A 50 -14.31 11.29 -2.89
N LYS A 51 -14.65 12.27 -3.74
CA LYS A 51 -13.83 12.64 -4.91
C LYS A 51 -12.50 13.24 -4.47
N GLU A 52 -12.50 14.11 -3.47
CA GLU A 52 -11.28 14.72 -2.92
C GLU A 52 -10.34 13.64 -2.35
N HIS A 53 -10.87 12.71 -1.58
CA HIS A 53 -10.10 11.58 -1.04
C HIS A 53 -9.62 10.60 -2.12
N TYR A 54 -10.39 10.39 -3.20
CA TYR A 54 -9.93 9.61 -4.34
C TYR A 54 -8.73 10.27 -5.05
N GLU A 55 -8.77 11.58 -5.26
CA GLU A 55 -7.65 12.33 -5.85
C GLU A 55 -6.40 12.26 -4.95
N ALA A 56 -6.58 12.40 -3.63
CA ALA A 56 -5.51 12.20 -2.66
C ALA A 56 -4.94 10.77 -2.70
N PHE A 57 -5.79 9.76 -2.84
CA PHE A 57 -5.39 8.37 -2.99
C PHE A 57 -4.53 8.12 -4.23
N VAL A 58 -4.94 8.61 -5.40
CA VAL A 58 -4.16 8.51 -6.64
C VAL A 58 -2.77 9.14 -6.46
N ASN A 59 -2.71 10.34 -5.88
CA ASN A 59 -1.45 11.01 -5.60
C ASN A 59 -0.55 10.20 -4.63
N SER A 60 -1.13 9.49 -3.67
CA SER A 60 -0.37 8.58 -2.80
C SER A 60 0.20 7.38 -3.57
N LEU A 61 -0.53 6.82 -4.55
CA LEU A 61 0.00 5.75 -5.42
C LEU A 61 1.24 6.23 -6.18
N HIS A 62 1.22 7.46 -6.71
CA HIS A 62 2.37 8.06 -7.39
C HIS A 62 3.57 8.22 -6.45
N GLN A 63 3.34 8.72 -5.23
CA GLN A 63 4.41 8.87 -4.23
C GLN A 63 4.99 7.52 -3.81
N ILE A 64 4.16 6.48 -3.65
CA ILE A 64 4.63 5.12 -3.35
C ILE A 64 5.51 4.60 -4.48
N ASN A 65 5.06 4.73 -5.74
CA ASN A 65 5.82 4.30 -6.92
C ASN A 65 7.18 5.00 -6.98
N GLU A 66 7.20 6.32 -6.78
CA GLU A 66 8.42 7.13 -6.77
C GLU A 66 9.37 6.72 -5.64
N ALA A 67 8.84 6.53 -4.42
CA ALA A 67 9.63 6.14 -3.27
C ALA A 67 10.22 4.72 -3.43
N ASN A 68 9.44 3.78 -3.96
CA ASN A 68 9.89 2.43 -4.25
C ASN A 68 10.94 2.39 -5.36
N ALA A 69 10.83 3.24 -6.38
CA ALA A 69 11.82 3.34 -7.45
C ALA A 69 13.16 3.95 -7.00
N LYS A 70 13.15 4.76 -5.94
CA LYS A 70 14.34 5.46 -5.42
C LYS A 70 14.99 4.82 -4.21
N SER A 71 14.25 4.03 -3.44
CA SER A 71 14.76 3.41 -2.22
C SER A 71 15.38 2.06 -2.53
N ASP A 72 16.55 1.76 -1.96
CA ASP A 72 17.15 0.41 -1.98
C ASP A 72 16.88 -0.36 -0.68
N HIS A 73 16.29 0.30 0.33
CA HIS A 73 16.27 -0.21 1.71
C HIS A 73 14.87 -0.26 2.33
N ALA A 74 13.89 0.38 1.70
CA ALA A 74 12.51 0.37 2.13
C ALA A 74 11.58 -0.03 0.99
N THR A 75 10.44 -0.59 1.38
CA THR A 75 9.29 -0.84 0.51
C THR A 75 8.11 -0.07 1.09
N PHE A 76 7.44 0.68 0.22
CA PHE A 76 6.26 1.47 0.51
C PHE A 76 5.05 0.80 -0.16
N ASP A 77 3.89 0.90 0.48
CA ASP A 77 2.64 0.27 0.03
C ASP A 77 1.46 1.17 0.45
N ILE A 78 0.25 0.83 0.00
CA ILE A 78 -1.00 1.44 0.44
C ILE A 78 -1.17 1.18 1.93
N THR A 79 -1.53 2.23 2.67
CA THR A 79 -1.80 2.16 4.11
C THR A 79 -3.09 2.89 4.43
N GLN A 80 -3.54 2.83 5.69
CA GLN A 80 -4.69 3.63 6.12
C GLN A 80 -4.54 5.13 5.83
N PHE A 81 -3.33 5.67 5.67
CA PHE A 81 -3.13 7.10 5.41
C PHE A 81 -3.17 7.47 3.92
N SER A 82 -3.36 6.51 3.03
CA SER A 82 -3.21 6.71 1.59
C SER A 82 -4.25 7.66 0.98
N ASP A 83 -5.41 7.87 1.60
CA ASP A 83 -6.41 8.84 1.11
C ASP A 83 -6.36 10.19 1.84
N TYR A 84 -5.34 10.47 2.65
CA TYR A 84 -5.28 11.71 3.41
C TYR A 84 -5.13 12.92 2.49
N THR A 85 -6.07 13.86 2.62
CA THR A 85 -5.98 15.17 1.97
C THR A 85 -4.78 15.96 2.50
N PRO A 86 -4.29 16.98 1.77
CA PRO A 86 -3.20 17.82 2.25
C PRO A 86 -3.49 18.46 3.62
N GLU A 87 -4.74 18.82 3.89
CA GLU A 87 -5.14 19.42 5.17
C GLU A 87 -5.16 18.40 6.31
N GLU A 88 -5.57 17.16 6.07
CA GLU A 88 -5.48 16.09 7.06
C GLU A 88 -4.03 15.69 7.35
N LEU A 89 -3.20 15.61 6.31
CA LEU A 89 -1.77 15.31 6.47
C LEU A 89 -1.04 16.39 7.28
N LYS A 90 -1.44 17.67 7.16
CA LYS A 90 -0.90 18.73 8.03
C LYS A 90 -1.26 18.51 9.49
N LYS A 91 -2.47 18.03 9.79
CA LYS A 91 -2.94 17.78 11.16
C LYS A 91 -2.22 16.60 11.84
N THR A 92 -1.63 15.68 11.08
CA THR A 92 -0.85 14.57 11.67
C THR A 92 0.56 14.98 12.10
N ARG A 93 1.08 16.11 11.61
CA ARG A 93 2.43 16.58 11.94
C ARG A 93 2.40 17.40 13.21
N GLY A 94 2.88 16.82 14.31
CA GLY A 94 2.94 17.48 15.63
C GLY A 94 4.02 18.56 15.77
N LEU A 95 4.92 18.72 14.80
CA LEU A 95 5.98 19.73 14.82
C LEU A 95 5.77 20.75 13.70
N THR A 96 5.13 21.88 14.03
CA THR A 96 5.18 23.09 13.21
C THR A 96 6.37 23.92 13.68
N PRO A 97 7.39 24.20 12.85
CA PRO A 97 8.45 25.12 13.22
C PRO A 97 7.84 26.49 13.54
N HIS A 98 8.18 27.05 14.70
CA HIS A 98 7.85 28.43 15.09
C HIS A 98 8.84 29.42 14.48
#